data_AF-A0A1I3B945-F1
#
_entry.id   AF-A0A1I3B945-F1
#
_cell.length_a   1.000
_cell.length_b   1.000
_cell.length_c   1.000
_cell.angle_alpha   90.00
_cell.angle_beta   90.00
_cell.angle_gamma   90.00
#
_symmetry.space_group_name_H-M   'P 1'
#
loop_
_entity.id
_entity.type
_entity.pdbx_description
1 polymer ?
#
loop_
_entity_poly.entity_id
_entity_poly.type
_entity_poly.pdbx_seq_one_letter_code
_entity_poly.pdbx_strand_id
1 'polypeptide(L)'
;MNKEGTSFLVGLLLALAFELSLAGPPILVDRQTGKYLGNLSNNPHDPNSTSNPYGRYGSEYSADSVNNPYGKYGSRYSADSPNNPYATNPPAIVAPSAPGSIQSFPGF
;
A
#
# COMPACT_ATOMS: atom_id res chain seq x y z
N MET A 1 20.94 15.25 44.36
CA MET A 1 20.43 14.96 43.00
C MET A 1 21.22 15.81 42.01
N ASN A 2 22.25 15.24 41.39
CA ASN A 2 23.19 15.95 40.52
C ASN A 2 22.62 16.03 39.09
N LYS A 3 22.55 17.25 38.54
CA LYS A 3 22.03 17.54 37.19
C LYS A 3 22.74 16.73 36.09
N GLU A 4 23.96 16.27 36.37
CA GLU A 4 24.77 15.42 35.48
C GLU A 4 24.19 14.02 35.24
N GLY A 5 23.60 13.39 36.27
CA GLY A 5 22.99 12.06 36.14
C GLY A 5 21.71 12.07 35.30
N THR A 6 20.96 13.18 35.37
CA THR A 6 19.73 13.38 34.60
C THR A 6 20.03 13.64 33.11
N SER A 7 21.09 14.39 32.79
CA SER A 7 21.50 14.68 31.40
C SER A 7 21.97 13.44 30.64
N PHE A 8 22.71 12.53 31.29
CA PHE A 8 23.13 11.28 30.67
C PHE A 8 21.94 10.37 30.34
N LEU A 9 20.96 10.28 31.25
CA LEU A 9 19.75 9.49 31.03
C LEU A 9 18.85 10.10 29.95
N VAL A 10 18.73 11.44 29.89
CA VAL A 10 18.01 12.13 28.82
C VAL A 10 18.69 11.94 27.45
N GLY A 11 20.02 12.01 27.40
CA GLY A 11 20.79 11.74 26.18
C GLY A 11 20.65 10.28 25.68
N LEU A 12 20.66 9.31 26.59
CA LEU A 12 20.47 7.89 26.28
C LEU A 12 19.04 7.59 25.79
N LEU A 13 18.04 8.25 26.38
CA LEU A 13 16.63 8.11 25.99
C LEU A 13 16.34 8.77 24.63
N LEU A 14 17.09 9.82 24.25
CA LEU A 14 17.04 10.42 22.91
C LEU A 14 17.75 9.55 21.85
N ALA A 15 18.81 8.84 22.22
CA ALA A 15 19.52 7.91 21.32
C ALA A 15 18.76 6.59 21.05
N LEU A 16 17.85 6.20 21.95
CA LEU A 16 16.99 5.01 21.81
C LEU A 16 15.69 5.27 21.03
N ALA A 17 15.40 6.52 20.64
CA ALA A 17 14.08 6.93 20.17
C ALA A 17 13.90 7.03 18.63
N PHE A 18 14.88 6.65 17.82
CA PHE A 18 14.82 6.87 16.36
C PHE A 18 14.77 5.58 15.54
N GLU A 19 13.72 4.78 15.75
CA GLU A 19 13.31 3.73 14.81
C GLU A 19 11.84 3.94 14.47
N LEU A 20 11.52 5.07 13.82
CA LEU A 20 10.18 5.29 13.28
C LEU A 20 10.04 4.50 11.98
N SER A 21 9.60 3.24 12.10
CA SER A 21 9.23 2.41 10.95
C SER A 21 7.99 2.99 10.27
N LEU A 22 8.19 3.92 9.34
CA LEU A 22 7.15 4.38 8.42
C LEU A 22 6.97 3.33 7.31
N ALA A 23 6.34 2.20 7.65
CA ALA A 23 5.86 1.29 6.62
C ALA A 23 4.90 2.09 5.72
N GLY A 24 5.12 2.04 4.41
CA GLY A 24 4.25 2.71 3.45
C GLY A 24 2.80 2.19 3.52
N PRO A 25 1.89 2.72 2.68
CA PRO A 25 0.56 2.13 2.55
C PRO A 25 0.65 0.72 1.94
N PRO A 26 -0.27 -0.20 2.31
CA PRO A 26 -0.45 -1.46 1.58
C PRO A 26 -0.62 -1.20 0.08
N ILE A 27 -0.11 -2.12 -0.75
CA ILE A 27 -0.25 -2.05 -2.20
C ILE A 27 -1.24 -3.10 -2.69
N LEU A 28 -1.93 -2.79 -3.79
CA LEU A 28 -2.74 -3.73 -4.53
C LEU A 28 -1.93 -4.33 -5.67
N VAL A 29 -2.00 -5.65 -5.83
CA VAL A 29 -1.36 -6.37 -6.92
C VAL A 29 -2.29 -7.40 -7.54
N ASP A 30 -2.21 -7.59 -8.85
CA ASP A 30 -2.82 -8.72 -9.53
C ASP A 30 -2.08 -10.01 -9.10
N ARG A 31 -2.81 -11.01 -8.61
CA ARG A 31 -2.21 -12.23 -8.03
C ARG A 31 -1.57 -13.13 -9.06
N GLN A 32 -2.07 -13.11 -10.30
CA GLN A 32 -1.57 -13.96 -11.37
C GLN A 32 -0.41 -13.32 -12.10
N THR A 33 -0.48 -12.01 -12.35
CA THR A 33 0.51 -11.31 -13.16
C THR A 33 1.55 -10.56 -12.33
N GLY A 34 1.30 -10.36 -11.03
CA GLY A 34 2.12 -9.50 -10.18
C GLY A 34 2.01 -8.00 -10.52
N LYS A 35 1.08 -7.62 -11.40
CA LYS A 35 0.92 -6.23 -11.84
C LYS A 35 0.54 -5.35 -10.66
N TYR A 36 1.26 -4.24 -10.49
CA TYR A 36 0.94 -3.20 -9.53
C TYR A 36 -0.36 -2.45 -9.90
N LEU A 37 -1.25 -2.29 -8.92
CA LEU A 37 -2.58 -1.70 -9.06
C LEU A 37 -2.79 -0.50 -8.12
N GLY A 38 -1.73 0.06 -7.55
CA GLY A 38 -1.78 1.25 -6.72
C GLY A 38 -1.60 0.99 -5.23
N ASN A 39 -1.45 2.08 -4.48
CA ASN A 39 -1.41 2.11 -3.03
C ASN A 39 -2.85 2.14 -2.50
N LEU A 40 -3.20 1.19 -1.64
CA LEU A 40 -4.43 1.21 -0.87
C LEU A 40 -4.32 2.31 0.20
N SER A 41 -4.61 3.53 -0.23
CA SER A 41 -4.39 4.76 0.52
C SER A 41 -5.61 5.66 0.39
N ASN A 42 -5.93 6.40 1.45
CA ASN A 42 -7.01 7.37 1.45
C ASN A 42 -6.55 8.76 1.00
N ASN A 43 -5.28 8.93 0.63
CA ASN A 43 -4.76 10.22 0.17
C ASN A 43 -5.25 10.51 -1.27
N PRO A 44 -6.10 11.52 -1.51
CA PRO A 44 -6.66 11.77 -2.83
C PRO A 44 -5.69 12.52 -3.76
N HIS A 45 -4.53 12.97 -3.26
CA HIS A 45 -3.55 13.74 -4.04
C HIS A 45 -2.31 12.94 -4.42
N ASP A 46 -2.11 11.77 -3.81
CA ASP A 46 -1.00 10.89 -4.15
C ASP A 46 -1.25 10.26 -5.54
N PRO A 47 -0.30 10.36 -6.50
CA PRO A 47 -0.48 9.83 -7.86
C PRO A 47 -0.70 8.32 -7.93
N ASN A 48 -0.20 7.59 -6.93
CA ASN A 48 -0.29 6.14 -6.82
C ASN A 48 -1.48 5.66 -6.00
N SER A 49 -2.22 6.56 -5.36
CA SER A 49 -3.33 6.22 -4.47
C SER A 49 -4.58 5.75 -5.22
N THR A 50 -5.19 4.69 -4.72
CA THR A 50 -6.50 4.20 -5.17
C THR A 50 -7.64 5.15 -4.83
N SER A 51 -7.45 6.11 -3.91
CA SER A 51 -8.43 7.16 -3.61
C SER A 51 -8.23 8.44 -4.40
N ASN A 52 -7.23 8.53 -5.29
CA ASN A 52 -7.06 9.69 -6.15
C ASN A 52 -7.95 9.56 -7.41
N PRO A 53 -9.05 10.34 -7.54
CA PRO A 53 -10.00 10.21 -8.65
C PRO A 53 -9.43 10.71 -10.00
N TYR A 54 -8.30 11.42 -9.96
CA TYR A 54 -7.58 11.88 -11.14
C TYR A 54 -6.32 11.04 -11.41
N GLY A 55 -5.97 10.14 -10.49
CA GLY A 55 -4.79 9.28 -10.56
C GLY A 55 -5.03 8.01 -11.37
N ARG A 56 -3.94 7.38 -11.83
CA ARG A 56 -4.00 6.18 -12.66
C ARG A 56 -4.71 5.00 -11.99
N TYR A 57 -4.61 4.87 -10.67
CA TYR A 57 -5.11 3.70 -9.95
C TYR A 57 -6.43 3.94 -9.20
N GLY A 58 -6.85 5.20 -9.07
CA GLY A 58 -8.10 5.58 -8.41
C GLY A 58 -9.15 6.22 -9.32
N SER A 59 -8.79 6.62 -10.55
CA SER A 59 -9.73 7.27 -11.47
C SER A 59 -10.72 6.29 -12.08
N GLU A 60 -11.98 6.69 -12.23
CA GLU A 60 -13.01 5.88 -12.91
C GLU A 60 -12.76 5.71 -14.41
N TYR A 61 -11.85 6.49 -15.00
CA TYR A 61 -11.56 6.46 -16.44
C TYR A 61 -10.31 5.63 -16.81
N SER A 62 -9.51 5.25 -15.83
CA SER A 62 -8.25 4.52 -16.09
C SER A 62 -8.49 3.01 -16.21
N ALA A 63 -7.87 2.37 -17.19
CA ALA A 63 -7.94 0.91 -17.36
C ALA A 63 -7.29 0.13 -16.20
N ASP A 64 -6.35 0.77 -15.48
CA ASP A 64 -5.62 0.17 -14.38
C ASP A 64 -6.25 0.43 -13.01
N SER A 65 -7.35 1.18 -12.96
CA SER A 65 -7.98 1.59 -11.72
C SER A 65 -8.96 0.56 -11.20
N VAL A 66 -8.94 0.38 -9.88
CA VAL A 66 -9.90 -0.44 -9.15
C VAL A 66 -11.27 0.23 -9.00
N ASN A 67 -11.36 1.51 -9.34
CA ASN A 67 -12.60 2.29 -9.30
C ASN A 67 -13.23 2.48 -10.69
N ASN A 68 -12.64 1.95 -11.77
CA ASN A 68 -13.24 2.02 -13.09
C ASN A 68 -14.34 0.95 -13.24
N PRO A 69 -15.65 1.32 -13.28
CA PRO A 69 -16.75 0.36 -13.33
C PRO A 69 -16.82 -0.43 -14.65
N TYR A 70 -16.13 0.05 -15.69
CA TYR A 70 -16.01 -0.59 -17.00
C TYR A 70 -14.64 -1.26 -17.21
N GLY A 71 -13.71 -1.08 -16.26
CA GLY A 71 -12.33 -1.57 -16.36
C GLY A 71 -12.15 -2.98 -15.80
N LYS A 72 -11.04 -3.63 -16.19
CA LYS A 72 -10.67 -4.98 -15.73
C LYS A 72 -10.61 -5.08 -14.20
N TYR A 73 -10.08 -4.07 -13.52
CA TYR A 73 -9.84 -4.13 -12.07
C TYR A 73 -10.94 -3.47 -11.22
N GLY A 74 -11.94 -2.81 -11.82
CA GLY A 74 -13.02 -2.14 -11.08
C GLY A 74 -14.43 -2.57 -11.45
N SER A 75 -14.62 -3.24 -12.59
CA SER A 75 -15.96 -3.66 -13.02
C SER A 75 -16.54 -4.76 -12.16
N ARG A 76 -17.84 -4.68 -11.86
CA ARG A 76 -18.59 -5.73 -11.15
C ARG A 76 -18.71 -7.07 -11.91
N TYR A 77 -18.29 -7.11 -13.17
CA TYR A 77 -18.39 -8.28 -14.04
C TYR A 77 -17.04 -8.93 -14.33
N SER A 78 -15.93 -8.31 -13.91
CA SER A 78 -14.59 -8.84 -14.16
C SER A 78 -14.18 -9.84 -13.08
N ALA A 79 -13.52 -10.93 -13.50
CA ALA A 79 -12.91 -11.89 -12.59
C ALA A 79 -11.80 -11.28 -11.73
N ASP A 80 -11.17 -10.20 -12.22
CA ASP A 80 -10.00 -9.55 -11.61
C ASP A 80 -10.36 -8.32 -10.75
N SER A 81 -11.64 -8.10 -10.49
CA SER A 81 -12.14 -6.91 -9.79
C SER A 81 -12.54 -7.26 -8.36
N PRO A 82 -12.16 -6.44 -7.36
CA PRO A 82 -12.63 -6.60 -5.99
C PRO A 82 -14.13 -6.29 -5.86
N ASN A 83 -14.72 -5.59 -6.84
CA ASN A 83 -16.14 -5.22 -6.83
C ASN A 83 -17.06 -6.31 -7.41
N ASN A 84 -16.51 -7.40 -7.93
CA ASN A 84 -17.29 -8.55 -8.40
C ASN A 84 -17.43 -9.58 -7.26
N PRO A 85 -18.65 -9.87 -6.77
CA PRO A 85 -18.85 -10.88 -5.72
C PRO A 85 -18.50 -12.32 -6.15
N TYR A 86 -18.36 -12.56 -7.45
CA TYR A 86 -17.95 -13.83 -8.04
C TYR A 86 -16.52 -13.78 -8.62
N ALA A 87 -15.70 -12.82 -8.19
CA ALA A 87 -14.33 -12.70 -8.65
C ALA A 87 -13.53 -13.98 -8.35
N THR A 88 -12.89 -14.53 -9.39
CA THR A 88 -12.00 -15.69 -9.26
C THR A 88 -10.53 -15.28 -9.09
N ASN A 89 -10.19 -14.03 -9.38
CA ASN A 89 -8.85 -13.48 -9.22
C ASN A 89 -8.87 -12.03 -8.65
N PRO A 90 -9.51 -11.76 -7.49
CA PRO A 90 -9.49 -10.41 -6.95
C PRO A 90 -8.06 -9.98 -6.58
N PRO A 91 -7.73 -8.68 -6.58
CA PRO A 91 -6.39 -8.20 -6.22
C PRO A 91 -5.93 -8.69 -4.84
N ALA A 92 -4.63 -8.94 -4.68
CA ALA A 92 -4.01 -9.14 -3.37
C ALA A 92 -3.62 -7.81 -2.74
N ILE A 93 -3.72 -7.75 -1.41
CA ILE A 93 -3.17 -6.68 -0.59
C ILE A 93 -1.81 -7.16 -0.10
N VAL A 94 -0.75 -6.41 -0.39
CA VAL A 94 0.61 -6.70 0.02
C VAL A 94 1.12 -5.58 0.91
N ALA A 95 1.67 -5.90 2.06
CA ALA A 95 2.35 -4.91 2.89
C ALA A 95 3.60 -4.41 2.15
N PRO A 96 3.85 -3.10 2.09
CA PRO A 96 5.07 -2.60 1.48
C PRO A 96 6.24 -3.16 2.26
N SER A 97 7.21 -3.70 1.53
CA SER A 97 8.42 -4.25 2.11
C SER A 97 9.11 -3.14 2.90
N ALA A 98 9.43 -3.40 4.17
CA ALA A 98 10.30 -2.51 4.93
C ALA A 98 11.61 -2.32 4.13
N PRO A 99 12.21 -1.13 4.12
CA PRO A 99 13.50 -0.92 3.48
C PRO A 99 14.50 -1.99 3.95
N GLY A 100 14.98 -2.85 3.03
CA GLY A 100 15.91 -3.93 3.34
C GLY A 100 15.29 -5.31 3.59
N SER A 101 13.97 -5.47 3.57
CA SER A 101 13.33 -6.79 3.64
C SER A 101 13.24 -7.45 2.26
N ILE A 102 13.91 -8.59 2.10
CA ILE A 102 13.81 -9.44 0.90
C ILE A 102 12.52 -10.24 1.02
N GLN A 103 11.44 -9.79 0.38
CA GLN A 103 10.19 -10.55 0.36
C GLN A 103 10.35 -11.74 -0.59
N SER A 104 10.51 -12.93 -0.01
CA SER A 104 10.31 -14.20 -0.72
C SER A 104 8.84 -14.27 -1.15
N PHE A 105 8.55 -14.09 -2.43
CA PHE A 105 7.25 -14.43 -2.99
C PHE A 105 6.98 -15.92 -2.79
N PRO A 106 5.78 -16.35 -2.36
CA PRO A 106 5.39 -17.73 -2.54
C PRO A 106 5.34 -17.99 -4.06
N GLY A 107 6.20 -18.90 -4.51
CA GLY A 107 6.23 -19.31 -5.91
C GLY A 107 4.87 -19.84 -6.34
N PHE A 108 4.32 -19.23 -7.38
CA PHE A 108 3.22 -19.76 -8.17
C PHE A 108 3.66 -19.78 -9.63
#